data_AF-A0A959US94-F1
#
_entry.id   AF-A0A959US94-F1
#
_cell.length_a   1.000
_cell.length_b   1.000
_cell.length_c   1.000
_cell.angle_alpha   90.00
_cell.angle_beta   90.00
_cell.angle_gamma   90.00
#
_symmetry.space_group_name_H-M   'P 1'
#
loop_
_entity.id
_entity.type
_entity.pdbx_description
1 polymer ?
#
loop_
_entity_poly.entity_id
_entity_poly.type
_entity_poly.pdbx_seq_one_letter_code
_entity_poly.pdbx_strand_id
1 'polypeptide(L)'
;MAGRRGRRSTDDDAKPAKLDRSTLRKAARIFRYLRPHRLAFGVGLLLLFGNSLLSLAFPALMGDLVDAGRDGTVMQEGLFDRDNIDSVAVLLLVVFALQAVLGFARIYLFSHVTENALMQVRRDTYRHLLTLPMAFFATRRVGELNSRISADVALLQDTFTTTLAELVRQTIIIAVGLVLLTALSP
;
A
#
# COMPACT_ATOMS: atom_id res chain seq x y z
N MET A 1 -59.13 -4.07 -7.37
CA MET A 1 -58.26 -4.77 -6.40
C MET A 1 -56.81 -4.63 -6.85
N ALA A 2 -56.09 -3.64 -6.31
CA ALA A 2 -54.71 -3.34 -6.70
C ALA A 2 -53.73 -4.15 -5.84
N GLY A 3 -52.93 -4.98 -6.49
CA GLY A 3 -51.90 -5.83 -5.88
C GLY A 3 -50.84 -5.00 -5.17
N ARG A 4 -50.73 -5.26 -3.88
CA ARG A 4 -49.78 -4.74 -2.90
C ARG A 4 -48.34 -4.89 -3.40
N ARG A 5 -47.71 -3.77 -3.79
CA ARG A 5 -46.28 -3.69 -4.13
C ARG A 5 -45.45 -4.20 -2.95
N GLY A 6 -44.80 -5.34 -3.14
CA GLY A 6 -43.79 -5.87 -2.24
C GLY A 6 -42.66 -4.86 -2.06
N ARG A 7 -42.46 -4.48 -0.80
CA ARG A 7 -41.43 -3.57 -0.31
C ARG A 7 -40.05 -4.17 -0.65
N ARG A 8 -39.34 -3.58 -1.61
CA ARG A 8 -37.92 -3.85 -1.85
C ARG A 8 -37.17 -3.38 -0.62
N SER A 9 -36.68 -4.31 0.20
CA SER A 9 -35.69 -4.05 1.24
C SER A 9 -34.34 -3.81 0.55
N THR A 10 -34.19 -2.64 -0.05
CA THR A 10 -32.91 -2.07 -0.46
C THR A 10 -32.47 -1.11 0.63
N ASP A 11 -31.97 -1.67 1.71
CA ASP A 11 -30.91 -1.07 2.52
C ASP A 11 -30.45 -2.19 3.45
N ASP A 12 -29.54 -3.01 2.93
CA ASP A 12 -28.68 -3.81 3.78
C ASP A 12 -27.78 -2.77 4.45
N ASP A 13 -28.23 -2.28 5.61
CA ASP A 13 -27.48 -1.42 6.51
C ASP A 13 -26.08 -2.02 6.65
N ALA A 14 -25.12 -1.47 5.89
CA ALA A 14 -23.71 -1.76 6.00
C ALA A 14 -23.22 -1.15 7.31
N LYS A 15 -23.65 -1.73 8.43
CA LYS A 15 -23.05 -1.50 9.74
C LYS A 15 -21.56 -1.76 9.55
N PRO A 16 -20.68 -0.83 9.97
CA PRO A 16 -19.25 -1.01 9.80
C PRO A 16 -18.88 -2.37 10.37
N ALA A 17 -18.35 -3.24 9.51
CA ALA A 17 -17.99 -4.59 9.89
C ALA A 17 -17.02 -4.47 11.07
N LYS A 18 -17.46 -4.89 12.26
CA LYS A 18 -16.60 -4.93 13.44
C LYS A 18 -15.36 -5.75 13.05
N LEU A 19 -14.18 -5.23 13.33
CA LEU A 19 -12.90 -5.90 13.10
C LEU A 19 -12.82 -7.13 14.03
N ASP A 20 -13.51 -8.19 13.64
CA ASP A 20 -13.52 -9.46 14.34
C ASP A 20 -12.34 -10.32 13.89
N ARG A 21 -11.81 -11.13 14.81
CA ARG A 21 -10.69 -12.06 14.54
C ARG A 21 -11.03 -13.02 13.41
N SER A 22 -12.31 -13.33 13.19
CA SER A 22 -12.76 -14.15 12.07
C SER A 22 -12.56 -13.47 10.70
N THR A 23 -12.73 -12.14 10.61
CA THR A 23 -12.51 -11.34 9.40
C THR A 23 -11.03 -11.29 9.04
N LEU A 24 -10.15 -11.08 10.03
CA LEU A 24 -8.70 -11.12 9.85
C LEU A 24 -8.23 -12.50 9.37
N ARG A 25 -8.82 -13.59 9.87
CA ARG A 25 -8.49 -14.96 9.43
C ARG A 25 -8.89 -15.24 7.99
N LYS A 26 -10.02 -14.68 7.54
CA LYS A 26 -10.47 -14.76 6.14
C LYS A 26 -9.55 -13.95 5.23
N ALA A 27 -9.18 -12.73 5.62
CA ALA A 27 -8.21 -11.90 4.89
C ALA A 27 -6.84 -12.59 4.78
N ALA A 28 -6.36 -13.21 5.87
CA ALA A 28 -5.10 -13.97 5.87
C ALA A 28 -5.12 -15.16 4.89
N ARG A 29 -6.30 -15.72 4.58
CA ARG A 29 -6.42 -16.79 3.56
C ARG A 29 -6.14 -16.26 2.15
N ILE A 30 -6.49 -15.01 1.86
CA ILE A 30 -6.20 -14.36 0.56
C ILE A 30 -4.70 -14.10 0.42
N PHE A 31 -4.02 -13.74 1.51
CA PHE A 31 -2.55 -13.63 1.55
C PHE A 31 -1.81 -14.93 1.17
N ARG A 32 -2.48 -16.09 1.17
CA ARG A 32 -1.90 -17.33 0.64
C ARG A 32 -1.56 -17.23 -0.85
N TYR A 33 -2.29 -16.45 -1.63
CA TYR A 33 -2.00 -16.24 -3.06
C TYR A 33 -0.75 -15.39 -3.31
N LEU A 34 -0.29 -14.63 -2.30
CA LEU A 34 1.00 -13.91 -2.34
C LEU A 34 2.19 -14.81 -1.99
N ARG A 35 1.95 -15.98 -1.39
CA ARG A 35 3.00 -16.91 -0.93
C ARG A 35 4.02 -17.33 -2.01
N PRO A 36 3.63 -17.57 -3.28
CA PRO A 36 4.58 -17.95 -4.33
C PRO A 36 5.60 -16.84 -4.64
N HIS A 37 5.25 -15.57 -4.43
CA HIS A 37 6.07 -14.41 -4.78
C HIS A 37 6.70 -13.72 -3.56
N ARG A 38 6.91 -14.47 -2.48
CA ARG A 38 7.44 -13.96 -1.20
C ARG A 38 8.77 -13.24 -1.29
N LEU A 39 9.65 -13.68 -2.19
CA LEU A 39 10.96 -13.04 -2.37
C LEU A 39 10.80 -11.64 -2.98
N ALA A 40 10.06 -11.52 -4.08
CA ALA A 40 9.77 -10.24 -4.71
C ALA A 40 9.02 -9.30 -3.75
N PHE A 41 8.08 -9.83 -2.97
CA PHE A 41 7.37 -9.07 -1.93
C PHE A 41 8.32 -8.60 -0.82
N GLY A 42 9.23 -9.46 -0.36
CA GLY A 42 10.23 -9.12 0.65
C GLY A 42 11.21 -8.05 0.18
N VAL A 43 11.69 -8.13 -1.06
CA VAL A 43 12.51 -7.09 -1.69
C VAL A 43 11.73 -5.79 -1.80
N GLY A 44 10.46 -5.85 -2.23
CA GLY A 44 9.57 -4.69 -2.26
C GLY A 44 9.43 -4.02 -0.88
N LEU A 45 9.33 -4.81 0.18
CA LEU A 45 9.22 -4.33 1.56
C LEU A 45 10.52 -3.66 2.05
N LEU A 46 11.68 -4.21 1.69
CA LEU A 46 12.99 -3.58 1.94
C LEU A 46 13.14 -2.25 1.19
N LEU A 47 12.77 -2.20 -0.08
CA LEU A 47 12.76 -0.96 -0.86
C LEU A 47 11.79 0.06 -0.29
N LEU A 48 10.63 -0.39 0.21
CA LEU A 48 9.66 0.45 0.90
C LEU A 48 10.26 1.05 2.16
N PHE A 49 10.94 0.24 2.98
CA PHE A 49 11.61 0.70 4.19
C PHE A 49 12.70 1.73 3.88
N GLY A 50 13.60 1.43 2.94
CA GLY A 50 14.65 2.37 2.52
C GLY A 50 14.08 3.67 1.95
N ASN A 51 13.03 3.58 1.12
CA ASN A 51 12.34 4.75 0.59
C ASN A 51 11.66 5.59 1.68
N SER A 52 11.06 4.95 2.70
CA SER A 52 10.50 5.66 3.86
C SER A 52 11.58 6.37 4.67
N LEU A 53 12.76 5.75 4.88
CA LEU A 53 13.88 6.41 5.54
C LEU A 53 14.38 7.64 4.76
N LEU A 54 14.50 7.50 3.44
CA LEU A 54 14.87 8.63 2.58
C LEU A 54 13.85 9.78 2.64
N SER A 55 12.56 9.48 2.82
CA SER A 55 11.54 10.52 2.96
C SER A 55 11.73 11.40 4.20
N LEU A 56 12.35 10.85 5.26
CA LEU A 56 12.71 11.59 6.48
C LEU A 56 14.01 12.38 6.34
N ALA A 57 14.84 12.07 5.33
CA ALA A 57 16.04 12.85 5.05
C ALA A 57 15.68 14.28 4.58
N PHE A 58 14.53 14.48 3.95
CA PHE A 58 14.11 15.81 3.49
C PHE A 58 13.92 16.80 4.65
N PRO A 59 13.09 16.54 5.68
CA PRO A 59 12.98 17.43 6.83
C PRO A 59 14.31 17.67 7.55
N ALA A 60 15.15 16.63 7.70
CA ALA A 60 16.45 16.75 8.37
C ALA A 60 17.40 17.69 7.59
N LEU A 61 17.59 17.43 6.29
CA LEU A 61 18.44 18.24 5.41
C LEU A 61 17.90 19.67 5.24
N MET A 62 16.58 19.85 5.29
CA MET A 62 15.98 21.17 5.21
C MET A 62 16.20 21.97 6.50
N GLY A 63 16.22 21.32 7.67
CA GLY A 63 16.67 21.93 8.92
C GLY A 63 18.11 22.44 8.79
N ASP A 64 19.01 21.57 8.31
CA ASP A 64 20.43 21.91 8.11
C ASP A 64 20.63 23.10 7.14
N LEU A 65 19.85 23.18 6.05
CA LEU A 65 19.91 24.31 5.11
C LEU A 65 19.48 25.64 5.74
N VAL A 66 18.45 25.61 6.58
CA VAL A 66 17.95 26.82 7.26
C VAL A 66 18.94 27.30 8.31
N ASP A 67 19.58 26.37 9.04
CA ASP A 67 20.57 26.69 10.06
C ASP A 67 21.89 27.18 9.43
N ALA A 68 22.35 26.57 8.34
CA ALA A 68 23.50 27.01 7.56
C ALA A 68 23.33 28.45 7.04
N GLY A 69 22.12 28.81 6.60
CA GLY A 69 21.79 30.15 6.14
C GLY A 69 21.66 31.20 7.26
N ARG A 70 21.51 30.78 8.51
CA ARG A 70 21.33 31.68 9.68
C ARG A 70 22.64 31.97 10.42
N ASP A 71 23.40 30.94 10.78
CA ASP A 71 24.53 31.07 11.72
C ASP A 71 25.89 30.64 11.13
N GLY A 72 25.93 30.10 9.91
CA GLY A 72 27.18 29.64 9.27
C GLY A 72 27.84 28.42 9.94
N THR A 73 27.26 27.90 11.02
CA THR A 73 27.69 26.67 11.68
C THR A 73 26.63 25.60 11.49
N VAL A 74 26.89 24.67 10.58
CA VAL A 74 26.07 23.47 10.44
C VAL A 74 26.36 22.57 11.64
N MET A 75 25.32 22.16 12.37
CA MET A 75 25.46 21.19 13.44
C MET A 75 26.16 19.95 12.90
N GLN A 76 27.34 19.71 13.47
CA GLN A 76 28.30 18.70 13.09
C GLN A 76 27.84 17.31 13.53
N GLU A 77 26.77 16.76 12.95
CA GLU A 77 26.45 15.34 13.09
C GLU A 77 25.96 14.73 11.77
N GLY A 78 26.91 14.39 10.88
CA GLY A 78 26.64 13.47 9.78
C GLY A 78 27.65 13.49 8.62
N LEU A 79 28.58 12.53 8.63
CA LEU A 79 29.40 11.89 7.56
C LEU A 79 29.93 12.65 6.32
N PHE A 80 29.50 13.87 6.00
CA PHE A 80 29.93 14.62 4.82
C PHE A 80 30.14 16.09 5.22
N ASP A 81 31.19 16.71 4.69
CA ASP A 81 31.52 18.12 4.90
C ASP A 81 30.35 19.01 4.45
N ARG A 82 29.63 19.61 5.42
CA ARG A 82 28.42 20.43 5.18
C ARG A 82 28.69 21.93 5.26
N ASP A 83 29.91 22.38 4.99
CA ASP A 83 30.28 23.79 5.15
C ASP A 83 29.79 24.72 4.02
N ASN A 84 29.11 24.19 2.98
CA ASN A 84 28.64 25.00 1.86
C ASN A 84 27.20 24.65 1.44
N ILE A 85 26.36 25.67 1.24
CA ILE A 85 24.94 25.55 0.88
C ILE A 85 24.77 24.75 -0.43
N ASP A 86 25.69 24.94 -1.38
CA ASP A 86 25.69 24.22 -2.66
C ASP A 86 25.87 22.70 -2.46
N SER A 87 26.70 22.27 -1.51
CA SER A 87 26.92 20.86 -1.20
C SER A 87 25.66 20.20 -0.66
N VAL A 88 24.91 20.90 0.19
CA VAL A 88 23.64 20.40 0.75
C VAL A 88 22.55 20.35 -0.33
N ALA A 89 22.51 21.33 -1.24
CA ALA A 89 21.58 21.32 -2.38
C ALA A 89 21.86 20.14 -3.34
N VAL A 90 23.13 19.87 -3.67
CA VAL A 90 23.52 18.71 -4.48
C VAL A 90 23.18 17.40 -3.78
N LEU A 91 23.43 17.30 -2.47
CA LEU A 91 23.06 16.13 -1.67
C LEU A 91 21.54 15.87 -1.71
N LEU A 92 20.73 16.91 -1.57
CA LEU A 92 19.27 16.82 -1.65
C LEU A 92 18.80 16.28 -3.01
N LEU A 93 19.42 16.77 -4.09
CA LEU A 93 19.12 16.31 -5.45
C LEU A 93 19.43 14.82 -5.61
N VAL A 94 20.58 14.37 -5.10
CA VAL A 94 20.97 12.94 -5.13
C VAL A 94 19.99 12.10 -4.29
N VAL A 95 19.59 12.57 -3.10
CA VAL A 95 18.61 11.88 -2.25
C VAL A 95 17.27 11.74 -2.98
N PHE A 96 16.78 12.78 -3.64
CA PHE A 96 15.54 12.72 -4.41
C PHE A 96 15.64 11.81 -5.64
N ALA A 97 16.76 11.84 -6.36
CA ALA A 97 17.00 10.92 -7.46
C ALA A 97 16.98 9.45 -6.98
N LEU A 98 17.64 9.16 -5.86
CA LEU A 98 17.65 7.82 -5.26
C LEU A 98 16.26 7.43 -4.74
N GLN A 99 15.54 8.36 -4.12
CA GLN A 99 14.16 8.15 -3.67
C GLN A 99 13.22 7.83 -4.84
N ALA A 100 13.38 8.50 -5.98
CA ALA A 100 12.61 8.23 -7.19
C ALA A 100 12.87 6.83 -7.75
N VAL A 101 14.15 6.43 -7.86
CA VAL A 101 14.55 5.09 -8.33
C VAL A 101 14.03 4.00 -7.40
N LEU A 102 14.23 4.14 -6.08
CA LEU A 102 13.70 3.20 -5.09
C LEU A 102 12.16 3.15 -5.12
N GLY A 103 11.52 4.31 -5.27
CA GLY A 103 10.07 4.43 -5.38
C GLY A 103 9.52 3.68 -6.59
N PHE A 104 10.12 3.87 -7.76
CA PHE A 104 9.76 3.16 -8.99
C PHE A 104 9.95 1.65 -8.85
N ALA A 105 11.14 1.21 -8.42
CA ALA A 105 11.44 -0.21 -8.24
C ALA A 105 10.47 -0.90 -7.28
N ARG A 106 10.13 -0.22 -6.17
CA ARG A 106 9.11 -0.67 -5.22
C ARG A 106 7.75 -0.84 -5.90
N ILE A 107 7.24 0.21 -6.56
CA ILE A 107 5.92 0.17 -7.22
C ILE A 107 5.88 -0.97 -8.24
N TYR A 108 6.91 -1.09 -9.07
CA TYR A 108 7.01 -2.15 -10.07
C TYR A 108 6.95 -3.55 -9.44
N LEU A 109 7.74 -3.81 -8.38
CA LEU A 109 7.74 -5.10 -7.68
C LEU A 109 6.38 -5.42 -7.05
N PHE A 110 5.76 -4.46 -6.36
CA PHE A 110 4.43 -4.67 -5.77
C PHE A 110 3.36 -4.92 -6.83
N SER A 111 3.36 -4.17 -7.94
CA SER A 111 2.45 -4.40 -9.06
C SER A 111 2.64 -5.79 -9.66
N HIS A 112 3.88 -6.19 -9.95
CA HIS A 112 4.18 -7.52 -10.50
C HIS A 112 3.72 -8.65 -9.57
N VAL A 113 3.96 -8.53 -8.27
CA VAL A 113 3.51 -9.51 -7.26
C VAL A 113 1.98 -9.60 -7.21
N THR A 114 1.31 -8.44 -7.18
CA THR A 114 -0.15 -8.37 -7.08
C THR A 114 -0.84 -8.87 -8.33
N GLU A 115 -0.35 -8.51 -9.52
CA GLU A 115 -0.91 -8.98 -10.80
C GLU A 115 -0.86 -10.51 -10.90
N ASN A 116 0.27 -11.12 -10.52
CA ASN A 116 0.41 -12.57 -10.51
C ASN A 116 -0.51 -13.26 -9.49
N ALA A 117 -0.63 -12.69 -8.28
CA ALA A 117 -1.57 -13.20 -7.28
C ALA A 117 -3.03 -13.08 -7.77
N LEU A 118 -3.36 -11.97 -8.42
CA LEU A 118 -4.69 -11.70 -8.94
C LEU A 118 -5.05 -12.62 -10.11
N MET A 119 -4.10 -12.91 -10.99
CA MET A 119 -4.27 -13.89 -12.05
C MET A 119 -4.65 -15.27 -11.50
N GLN A 120 -4.03 -15.70 -10.38
CA GLN A 120 -4.40 -16.96 -9.72
C GLN A 120 -5.82 -16.90 -9.15
N VAL A 121 -6.18 -15.80 -8.48
CA VAL A 121 -7.54 -15.61 -7.94
C VAL A 121 -8.60 -15.65 -9.06
N ARG A 122 -8.35 -14.96 -10.18
CA ARG A 122 -9.25 -14.99 -11.35
C ARG A 122 -9.38 -16.42 -11.87
N ARG A 123 -8.25 -17.13 -12.06
CA ARG A 123 -8.24 -18.49 -12.59
C ARG A 123 -9.02 -19.47 -11.72
N ASP A 124 -8.84 -19.42 -10.40
CA ASP A 124 -9.55 -20.29 -9.46
C ASP A 124 -11.04 -19.96 -9.39
N THR A 125 -11.38 -18.67 -9.44
CA THR A 125 -12.78 -18.20 -9.46
C THR A 125 -13.51 -18.66 -10.72
N TYR A 126 -12.90 -18.48 -11.90
CA TYR A 126 -13.48 -18.95 -13.16
C TYR A 126 -13.60 -20.48 -13.19
N ARG A 127 -12.58 -21.21 -12.70
CA ARG A 127 -12.64 -22.67 -12.62
C ARG A 127 -13.80 -23.14 -11.74
N HIS A 128 -14.03 -22.48 -10.60
CA HIS A 128 -15.14 -22.80 -9.73
C HIS A 128 -16.50 -22.49 -10.39
N LEU A 129 -16.62 -21.34 -11.06
CA LEU A 129 -17.84 -20.98 -11.78
C LEU A 129 -18.22 -22.03 -12.83
N LEU A 130 -17.25 -22.52 -13.60
CA LEU A 130 -17.51 -23.53 -14.63
C LEU A 130 -17.98 -24.88 -14.08
N THR A 131 -17.79 -25.14 -12.78
CA THR A 131 -18.25 -26.38 -12.11
C THR A 131 -19.64 -26.27 -11.48
N LEU A 132 -20.27 -25.10 -11.51
CA LEU A 132 -21.58 -24.89 -10.88
C LEU A 132 -22.72 -25.49 -11.72
N PRO A 133 -23.79 -26.00 -11.07
CA PRO A 133 -24.94 -26.57 -11.77
C PRO A 133 -25.74 -25.50 -12.51
N MET A 134 -26.39 -25.87 -13.62
CA MET A 134 -27.19 -24.96 -14.45
C MET A 134 -28.30 -24.23 -13.66
N ALA A 135 -28.85 -24.86 -12.61
CA ALA A 135 -29.83 -24.27 -11.71
C ALA A 135 -29.33 -22.99 -11.00
N PHE A 136 -28.03 -22.89 -10.74
CA PHE A 136 -27.41 -21.67 -10.19
C PHE A 136 -27.45 -20.51 -11.20
N PHE A 137 -27.20 -20.81 -12.49
CA PHE A 137 -27.23 -19.81 -13.56
C PHE A 137 -28.66 -19.41 -13.97
N ALA A 138 -29.65 -20.26 -13.71
CA ALA A 138 -31.06 -19.93 -13.95
C ALA A 138 -31.62 -18.87 -12.98
N THR A 139 -31.00 -18.71 -11.78
CA THR A 139 -31.47 -17.79 -10.72
C THR A 139 -30.69 -16.48 -10.66
N ARG A 140 -29.53 -16.37 -11.31
CA ARG A 140 -28.64 -15.20 -11.27
C ARG A 140 -28.31 -14.73 -12.69
N ARG A 141 -28.40 -13.42 -12.95
CA ARG A 141 -27.98 -12.86 -14.24
C ARG A 141 -26.48 -13.00 -14.41
N VAL A 142 -26.03 -13.64 -15.48
CA VAL A 142 -24.60 -13.85 -15.80
C VAL A 142 -23.80 -12.54 -15.80
N GLY A 143 -24.42 -11.44 -16.26
CA GLY A 143 -23.82 -10.10 -16.22
C GLY A 143 -23.57 -9.55 -14.81
N GLU A 144 -24.41 -9.89 -13.83
CA GLU A 144 -24.20 -9.50 -12.42
C GLU A 144 -23.00 -10.24 -11.83
N LEU A 145 -22.87 -11.55 -12.13
CA LEU A 145 -21.75 -12.37 -11.66
C LEU A 145 -20.41 -11.87 -12.22
N ASN A 146 -20.34 -11.60 -13.51
CA ASN A 146 -19.12 -11.09 -14.14
C ASN A 146 -18.75 -9.69 -13.64
N SER A 147 -19.75 -8.82 -13.44
CA SER A 147 -19.55 -7.48 -12.88
C SER A 147 -19.02 -7.54 -11.44
N ARG A 148 -19.63 -8.36 -10.58
CA ARG A 148 -19.16 -8.57 -9.20
C ARG A 148 -17.74 -9.10 -9.18
N ILE A 149 -17.44 -10.15 -9.96
CA ILE A 149 -16.08 -10.71 -10.00
C ILE A 149 -15.07 -9.66 -10.46
N SER A 150 -15.37 -8.92 -11.53
CA SER A 150 -14.45 -7.90 -12.05
C SER A 150 -14.23 -6.77 -11.05
N ALA A 151 -15.29 -6.29 -10.40
CA ALA A 151 -15.23 -5.23 -9.40
C ALA A 151 -14.49 -5.69 -8.12
N ASP A 152 -14.82 -6.87 -7.59
CA ASP A 152 -14.19 -7.41 -6.39
C ASP A 152 -12.69 -7.69 -6.63
N VAL A 153 -12.34 -8.17 -7.82
CA VAL A 153 -10.95 -8.38 -8.26
C VAL A 153 -10.20 -7.05 -8.38
N ALA A 154 -10.83 -6.01 -8.94
CA ALA A 154 -10.21 -4.69 -9.01
C ALA A 154 -9.99 -4.09 -7.61
N LEU A 155 -10.94 -4.27 -6.69
CA LEU A 155 -10.81 -3.82 -5.31
C LEU A 155 -9.68 -4.57 -4.57
N LEU A 156 -9.55 -5.89 -4.79
CA LEU A 156 -8.41 -6.66 -4.27
C LEU A 156 -7.07 -6.17 -4.85
N GLN A 157 -7.02 -5.85 -6.15
CA GLN A 157 -5.83 -5.32 -6.80
C GLN A 157 -5.34 -4.03 -6.13
N ASP A 158 -6.25 -3.08 -5.92
CA ASP A 158 -5.91 -1.80 -5.29
C ASP A 158 -5.50 -1.99 -3.82
N THR A 159 -6.21 -2.87 -3.10
CA THR A 159 -5.89 -3.19 -1.71
C THR A 159 -4.47 -3.74 -1.55
N PHE A 160 -4.05 -4.65 -2.43
CA PHE A 160 -2.74 -5.29 -2.37
C PHE A 160 -1.59 -4.42 -2.90
N THR A 161 -1.86 -3.59 -3.90
CA THR A 161 -0.82 -2.76 -4.54
C THR A 161 -0.61 -1.46 -3.78
N THR A 162 -1.70 -0.81 -3.39
CA THR A 162 -1.69 0.56 -2.87
C THR A 162 -1.96 0.57 -1.36
N THR A 163 -3.13 0.10 -0.93
CA THR A 163 -3.61 0.30 0.44
C THR A 163 -2.70 -0.36 1.47
N LEU A 164 -2.30 -1.61 1.25
CA LEU A 164 -1.41 -2.33 2.16
C LEU A 164 0.00 -1.74 2.19
N ALA A 165 0.54 -1.37 1.02
CA ALA A 165 1.85 -0.72 0.95
C ALA A 165 1.83 0.63 1.68
N GLU A 166 0.74 1.39 1.54
CA GLU A 166 0.58 2.68 2.19
C GLU A 166 0.40 2.55 3.71
N LEU A 167 -0.38 1.59 4.19
CA LEU A 167 -0.49 1.29 5.62
C LEU A 167 0.88 0.97 6.24
N VAL A 168 1.69 0.12 5.57
CA VAL A 168 3.02 -0.23 6.04
C VAL A 168 3.93 1.00 6.04
N ARG A 169 3.91 1.80 4.97
CA ARG A 169 4.67 3.05 4.89
C ARG A 169 4.33 3.99 6.04
N GLN A 170 3.04 4.28 6.24
CA GLN A 170 2.57 5.22 7.25
C GLN A 170 2.95 4.75 8.66
N THR A 171 2.83 3.44 8.92
CA THR A 171 3.26 2.86 10.20
C THR A 171 4.76 3.09 10.43
N ILE A 172 5.60 2.88 9.41
CA ILE A 172 7.05 3.13 9.49
C ILE A 172 7.33 4.62 9.71
N ILE A 173 6.71 5.51 8.94
CA ILE A 173 6.92 6.96 9.06
C ILE A 173 6.52 7.45 10.46
N ILE A 174 5.38 7.01 10.99
CA ILE A 174 4.95 7.38 12.34
C ILE A 174 5.94 6.85 13.38
N ALA A 175 6.35 5.59 13.29
CA ALA A 175 7.27 5.00 14.26
C ALA A 175 8.63 5.71 14.27
N VAL A 176 9.23 5.92 13.08
CA VAL A 176 10.54 6.59 12.96
C VAL A 176 10.45 8.07 13.28
N GLY A 177 9.39 8.75 12.84
CA GLY A 177 9.14 10.16 13.14
C GLY A 177 8.99 10.42 14.63
N LEU A 178 8.30 9.55 15.36
CA LEU A 178 8.14 9.67 16.82
C LEU A 178 9.48 9.48 17.55
N VAL A 179 10.31 8.54 17.10
CA VAL A 179 11.68 8.37 17.61
C VAL A 179 12.54 9.61 17.35
N LEU A 180 12.49 10.18 16.15
CA LEU A 180 13.22 11.41 15.81
C LEU A 180 12.78 12.60 16.66
N LEU A 181 11.47 12.82 16.82
CA LEU A 181 10.93 13.92 17.63
C LEU A 181 11.34 13.80 19.10
N THR A 182 11.23 12.61 19.69
CA THR A 182 11.65 12.39 21.08
C THR A 182 13.15 12.52 21.29
N ALA A 183 13.97 12.25 20.27
CA ALA A 183 15.41 12.46 20.33
C ALA A 183 15.80 13.95 20.18
N LEU A 184 15.08 14.71 19.35
CA LEU A 184 15.42 16.10 19.03
C LEU A 184 14.88 17.12 20.05
N SER A 185 13.72 16.83 20.66
CA SER A 185 13.11 17.66 21.70
C SER A 185 12.73 16.81 22.92
N PRO A 186 13.69 16.53 23.83
CA PRO A 186 13.41 15.83 25.08
C PRO A 186 12.48 16.62 26.03
#